data_AF-A0A834YMS6-F1
#
_entry.id   AF-A0A834YMS6-F1
#
_cell.length_a   1.000
_cell.length_b   1.000
_cell.length_c   1.000
_cell.angle_alpha   90.00
_cell.angle_beta   90.00
_cell.angle_gamma   90.00
#
_symmetry.space_group_name_H-M   'P 1'
#
loop_
_entity.id
_entity.type
_entity.pdbx_description
1 polymer ?
#
loop_
_entity_poly.entity_id
_entity_poly.type
_entity_poly.pdbx_seq_one_letter_code
_entity_poly.pdbx_strand_id
1 'polypeptide(L)'
;MVVSLSSPKPRSSDLRSTKKLRVSASSAALEFPTEPLKNINLHSMVASAMKIYRDILEAPISLVTLAWFSLRLSFMTDSIRYLLIARMLRLIRLLMHVQRYRAFVAAFLNLIPSLMPYLGTIFCILRIYCSLGLQIFGGIVNSGNSDLQGTDLADNDYLLFNFNDYPNGMVTLFNLLVMGNWQA
;
A
#
# COMPACT_ATOMS: atom_id res chain seq x y z
N MET A 1 88.48 -48.05 -15.97
CA MET A 1 88.62 -48.91 -14.78
C MET A 1 87.24 -49.02 -14.16
N VAL A 2 86.55 -50.17 -14.30
CA VAL A 2 86.63 -51.33 -13.36
C VAL A 2 85.97 -50.91 -12.05
N VAL A 3 84.90 -51.51 -11.51
CA VAL A 3 84.21 -52.79 -11.67
C VAL A 3 82.94 -52.63 -10.78
N SER A 4 81.74 -53.13 -11.13
CA SER A 4 81.23 -54.45 -10.72
C SER A 4 81.32 -54.67 -9.20
N LEU A 5 80.43 -55.30 -8.43
CA LEU A 5 79.28 -56.20 -8.53
C LEU A 5 78.70 -56.16 -7.09
N SER A 6 77.43 -56.37 -6.81
CA SER A 6 76.86 -57.72 -6.67
C SER A 6 75.47 -57.56 -6.04
N SER A 7 74.36 -57.75 -6.78
CA SER A 7 73.55 -58.99 -6.92
C SER A 7 72.44 -59.11 -5.84
N PRO A 8 71.39 -59.96 -5.98
CA PRO A 8 70.33 -59.97 -7.01
C PRO A 8 68.87 -60.29 -6.49
N LYS A 9 67.84 -59.72 -7.19
CA LYS A 9 66.62 -60.32 -7.86
C LYS A 9 65.67 -61.36 -7.14
N PRO A 10 64.38 -61.60 -7.54
CA PRO A 10 63.20 -60.78 -7.97
C PRO A 10 61.81 -61.18 -7.35
N ARG A 11 60.68 -60.50 -7.68
CA ARG A 11 59.48 -61.15 -8.29
C ARG A 11 58.38 -60.24 -8.90
N SER A 12 58.10 -60.52 -10.18
CA SER A 12 56.88 -60.48 -11.04
C SER A 12 55.74 -59.44 -10.90
N SER A 13 55.20 -59.12 -12.10
CA SER A 13 53.81 -58.76 -12.47
C SER A 13 53.30 -57.39 -11.99
N ASP A 14 52.64 -56.54 -12.77
CA ASP A 14 52.02 -56.61 -14.10
C ASP A 14 51.90 -55.15 -14.60
N LEU A 15 52.46 -54.80 -15.76
CA LEU A 15 51.71 -54.54 -16.99
C LEU A 15 50.33 -53.86 -16.86
N ARG A 16 50.21 -52.83 -17.71
CA ARG A 16 48.99 -52.40 -18.43
C ARG A 16 47.98 -51.60 -17.62
N SER A 17 47.31 -50.61 -18.17
CA SER A 17 47.37 -49.95 -19.47
C SER A 17 46.27 -48.91 -19.41
N THR A 18 46.61 -47.69 -19.79
CA THR A 18 45.80 -46.87 -20.71
C THR A 18 44.27 -46.98 -20.61
N LYS A 19 43.61 -45.89 -20.21
CA LYS A 19 42.55 -45.25 -21.01
C LYS A 19 42.14 -43.94 -20.33
N LYS A 20 42.46 -42.82 -21.01
CA LYS A 20 41.47 -41.90 -21.61
C LYS A 20 40.68 -41.14 -20.53
N LEU A 21 40.94 -39.87 -20.21
CA LEU A 21 41.05 -38.68 -21.08
C LEU A 21 39.83 -38.49 -22.01
N ARG A 22 38.75 -37.98 -21.40
CA ARG A 22 37.70 -37.04 -21.87
C ARG A 22 36.56 -37.21 -20.85
N VAL A 23 36.08 -36.18 -20.17
CA VAL A 23 35.38 -35.03 -20.74
C VAL A 23 35.58 -33.84 -19.79
N SER A 24 36.19 -32.76 -20.29
CA SER A 24 36.04 -31.43 -19.72
C SER A 24 34.78 -30.84 -20.34
N ALA A 25 33.71 -30.77 -19.57
CA ALA A 25 32.54 -29.96 -19.85
C ALA A 25 32.27 -29.18 -18.56
N SER A 26 32.75 -27.94 -18.60
CA SER A 26 32.48 -26.89 -17.63
C SER A 26 30.97 -26.72 -17.47
N SER A 27 30.47 -27.04 -16.28
CA SER A 27 29.18 -26.60 -15.78
C SER A 27 29.49 -25.80 -14.53
N ALA A 28 29.04 -24.55 -14.49
CA ALA A 28 29.11 -23.64 -13.35
C ALA A 28 28.26 -24.19 -12.20
N ALA A 29 28.75 -25.24 -11.55
CA ALA A 29 28.20 -25.78 -10.33
C ALA A 29 28.68 -24.90 -9.18
N LEU A 30 27.72 -24.29 -8.48
CA LEU A 30 27.77 -23.87 -7.08
C LEU A 30 29.04 -24.38 -6.38
N GLU A 31 30.04 -23.50 -6.24
CA GLU A 31 31.26 -23.79 -5.49
C GLU A 31 30.91 -23.96 -4.01
N PHE A 32 30.58 -25.22 -3.66
CA PHE A 32 30.62 -25.67 -2.28
C PHE A 32 32.07 -25.69 -1.81
N PRO A 33 32.41 -25.13 -0.63
CA PRO A 33 33.78 -25.16 -0.12
C PRO A 33 34.26 -26.60 0.07
N THR A 34 35.16 -27.07 -0.80
CA THR A 34 35.85 -28.36 -0.68
C THR A 34 37.11 -28.19 0.17
N GLU A 35 36.92 -28.00 1.48
CA GLU A 35 38.00 -28.24 2.46
C GLU A 35 38.08 -29.76 2.75
N PRO A 36 39.28 -30.33 2.96
CA PRO A 36 39.44 -31.76 3.19
C PRO A 36 38.64 -32.18 4.43
N LEU A 37 37.82 -33.23 4.26
CA LEU A 37 37.02 -33.91 5.30
C LEU A 37 37.91 -34.63 6.34
N LYS A 38 38.89 -33.93 6.94
CA LYS A 38 39.82 -34.48 7.94
C LYS A 38 39.86 -33.65 9.23
N ASN A 39 39.04 -32.59 9.34
CA ASN A 39 38.73 -31.97 10.62
C ASN A 39 37.36 -31.27 10.56
N ILE A 40 36.32 -32.07 10.29
CA ILE A 40 34.94 -31.62 10.50
C ILE A 40 34.73 -31.62 12.01
N ASN A 41 35.10 -30.54 12.66
CA ASN A 41 34.68 -30.33 14.04
C ASN A 41 33.17 -30.15 14.01
N LEU A 42 32.44 -31.02 14.72
CA LEU A 42 31.00 -30.91 14.92
C LEU A 42 30.59 -29.46 15.27
N HIS A 43 31.47 -28.76 15.98
CA HIS A 43 31.35 -27.35 16.33
C HIS A 43 31.23 -26.38 15.14
N SER A 44 31.98 -26.55 14.05
CA SER A 44 31.90 -25.65 12.88
C SER A 44 30.64 -25.91 12.04
N MET A 45 30.20 -27.16 11.93
CA MET A 45 28.92 -27.50 11.29
C MET A 45 27.74 -26.95 12.08
N VAL A 46 27.75 -27.10 13.42
CA VAL A 46 26.72 -26.53 14.29
C VAL A 46 26.71 -25.00 14.20
N ALA A 47 27.88 -24.36 14.17
CA ALA A 47 27.96 -22.90 14.02
C ALA A 47 27.37 -22.39 12.70
N SER A 48 27.65 -23.05 11.57
CA SER A 48 27.07 -22.69 10.27
C SER A 48 25.57 -22.95 10.21
N ALA A 49 25.09 -24.07 10.75
CA ALA A 49 23.67 -24.37 10.85
C ALA A 49 22.91 -23.35 11.72
N MET A 50 23.51 -22.95 12.84
CA MET A 50 22.99 -21.91 13.73
C MET A 50 22.95 -20.53 13.06
N LYS A 51 23.96 -20.20 12.24
CA LYS A 51 23.98 -18.95 11.48
C LYS A 51 22.88 -18.91 10.41
N ILE A 52 22.72 -19.99 9.65
CA ILE A 52 21.65 -20.11 8.65
C ILE A 52 20.28 -20.03 9.32
N TYR A 53 20.08 -20.71 10.46
CA TYR A 53 18.83 -20.63 11.20
C TYR A 53 18.54 -19.20 11.68
N ARG A 54 19.55 -18.51 12.21
CA ARG A 54 19.44 -17.10 12.64
C ARG A 54 19.06 -16.19 11.47
N ASP A 55 19.72 -16.30 10.32
CA ASP A 55 19.47 -15.45 9.16
C ASP A 55 18.06 -15.67 8.58
N ILE A 56 17.59 -16.93 8.55
CA ILE A 56 16.22 -17.29 8.15
C ILE A 56 15.17 -16.75 9.14
N LEU A 57 15.50 -16.67 10.43
CA LEU A 57 14.58 -16.18 11.45
C LEU A 57 14.56 -14.63 11.56
N GLU A 58 15.69 -13.96 11.36
CA GLU A 58 15.80 -12.50 11.51
C GLU A 58 15.30 -11.71 10.29
N ALA A 59 15.47 -12.26 9.08
CA ALA A 59 14.95 -11.65 7.85
C ALA A 59 13.44 -11.38 7.87
N PRO A 60 12.55 -12.33 8.24
CA PRO A 60 11.12 -12.05 8.33
C PRO A 60 10.77 -11.09 9.46
N ILE A 61 11.48 -11.14 10.60
CA ILE A 61 11.24 -10.21 11.72
C ILE A 61 11.52 -8.78 11.27
N SER A 62 12.66 -8.53 10.62
CA SER A 62 13.02 -7.19 10.13
C SER A 62 12.02 -6.68 9.06
N LEU A 63 11.60 -7.52 8.12
CA LEU A 63 10.57 -7.17 7.13
C LEU A 63 9.23 -6.82 7.79
N VAL A 64 8.81 -7.60 8.79
CA VAL A 64 7.60 -7.33 9.57
C VAL A 64 7.75 -6.00 10.30
N THR A 65 8.88 -5.73 10.97
CA THR A 65 9.09 -4.44 11.65
C THR A 65 9.10 -3.24 10.71
N LEU A 66 9.68 -3.37 9.51
CA LEU A 66 9.69 -2.31 8.50
C LEU A 66 8.29 -2.07 7.93
N ALA A 67 7.51 -3.12 7.72
CA ALA A 67 6.11 -3.00 7.30
C ALA A 67 5.25 -2.32 8.37
N TRP A 68 5.40 -2.73 9.64
CA TRP A 68 4.74 -2.07 10.78
C TRP A 68 5.16 -0.61 10.93
N PHE A 69 6.45 -0.30 10.76
CA PHE A 69 6.96 1.07 10.83
C PHE A 69 6.43 1.94 9.69
N SER A 70 6.39 1.41 8.46
CA SER A 70 5.86 2.11 7.29
C SER A 70 4.36 2.37 7.43
N LEU A 71 3.60 1.38 7.91
CA LEU A 71 2.18 1.50 8.20
C LEU A 71 1.92 2.52 9.32
N ARG A 72 2.69 2.44 10.42
CA ARG A 72 2.65 3.40 11.53
C ARG A 72 2.94 4.82 11.04
N LEU A 73 3.90 4.99 10.14
CA LEU A 73 4.25 6.29 9.58
C LEU A 73 3.12 6.85 8.70
N SER A 74 2.49 6.02 7.86
CA SER A 74 1.32 6.41 7.06
C SER A 74 0.17 6.91 7.96
N PHE A 75 -0.16 6.16 9.02
CA PHE A 75 -1.19 6.58 9.99
C PHE A 75 -0.88 7.90 10.69
N MET A 76 0.40 8.19 10.95
CA MET A 76 0.81 9.45 11.57
C MET A 76 0.56 10.64 10.63
N THR A 77 0.77 10.49 9.31
CA THR A 77 0.56 11.59 8.36
C THR A 77 -0.90 12.03 8.25
N ASP A 78 -1.84 11.09 8.25
CA ASP A 78 -3.27 11.41 8.25
C ASP A 78 -3.71 12.01 9.58
N SER A 79 -3.21 11.47 10.69
CA SER A 79 -3.47 11.99 12.04
C SER A 79 -3.01 13.44 12.22
N ILE A 80 -1.88 13.81 11.61
CA ILE A 80 -1.38 15.20 11.63
C ILE A 80 -2.39 16.14 10.97
N ARG A 81 -2.99 15.77 9.83
CA ARG A 81 -4.00 16.60 9.14
C ARG A 81 -5.21 16.87 10.04
N TYR A 82 -5.70 15.86 10.76
CA TYR A 82 -6.80 16.03 11.72
C TYR A 82 -6.42 16.90 12.92
N LEU A 83 -5.18 16.80 13.42
CA LEU A 83 -4.66 17.68 14.47
C LEU A 83 -4.59 19.14 14.03
N LEU A 84 -4.28 19.42 12.75
CA LEU A 84 -4.32 20.77 12.18
C LEU A 84 -5.74 21.34 12.17
N ILE A 85 -6.74 20.54 11.79
CA ILE A 85 -8.16 20.95 11.82
C ILE A 85 -8.61 21.22 13.27
N ALA A 86 -8.27 20.34 14.20
CA ALA A 86 -8.55 20.54 15.62
C ALA A 86 -7.90 21.81 16.19
N ARG A 87 -6.71 22.18 15.69
CA ARG A 87 -6.05 23.46 16.02
C ARG A 87 -6.83 24.66 15.51
N MET A 88 -7.47 24.57 14.34
CA MET A 88 -8.35 25.64 13.83
C MET A 88 -9.62 25.80 14.67
N LEU A 89 -10.20 24.72 15.21
CA LEU A 89 -11.31 24.81 16.17
C LEU A 89 -10.91 25.54 17.46
N ARG A 90 -9.65 25.47 17.87
CA ARG A 90 -9.13 26.23 19.02
C ARG A 90 -9.15 27.74 18.78
N LEU A 91 -8.98 28.19 17.53
CA LEU A 91 -9.11 29.60 17.15
C LEU A 91 -10.52 30.14 17.42
N ILE A 92 -11.57 29.34 17.18
CA ILE A 92 -12.95 29.71 17.50
C ILE A 92 -13.12 29.92 19.01
N ARG A 93 -12.52 29.04 19.84
CA ARG A 93 -12.51 29.21 21.31
C ARG A 93 -11.76 30.45 21.76
N LEU A 94 -10.65 30.79 21.09
CA LEU A 94 -9.90 32.02 21.35
C LEU A 94 -10.74 33.27 21.04
N LEU A 95 -11.51 33.26 19.94
CA LEU A 95 -12.43 34.35 19.57
C LEU A 95 -13.51 34.58 20.62
N MET A 96 -13.98 33.53 21.32
CA MET A 96 -14.94 33.67 22.42
C MET A 96 -14.37 34.37 23.66
N HIS A 97 -13.03 34.35 23.85
CA HIS A 97 -12.38 35.02 24.97
C HIS A 97 -12.33 36.54 24.79
N VAL A 98 -12.34 37.02 23.55
CA VAL A 98 -12.35 38.44 23.23
C VAL A 98 -13.76 39.00 23.43
N GLN A 99 -13.93 39.91 24.40
CA GLN A 99 -15.21 40.54 24.77
C GLN A 99 -16.02 41.04 23.56
N ARG A 100 -15.35 41.61 22.54
CA ARG A 100 -15.97 42.13 21.31
C ARG A 100 -16.61 41.05 20.42
N TYR A 101 -16.01 39.88 20.32
CA TYR A 101 -16.48 38.79 19.44
C TYR A 101 -17.33 37.76 20.18
N ARG A 102 -17.27 37.72 21.51
CA ARG A 102 -18.03 36.78 22.35
C ARG A 102 -19.52 36.79 22.05
N ALA A 103 -20.13 37.97 21.96
CA ALA A 103 -21.57 38.09 21.70
C ALA A 103 -21.94 37.56 20.30
N PHE A 104 -21.10 37.84 19.29
CA PHE A 104 -21.31 37.37 17.92
C PHE A 104 -21.18 35.84 17.82
N VAL A 105 -20.12 35.27 18.38
CA VAL A 105 -19.89 33.81 18.35
C VAL A 105 -20.96 33.08 19.17
N ALA A 106 -21.35 33.61 20.33
CA ALA A 106 -22.42 33.01 21.13
C ALA A 106 -23.76 33.04 20.39
N ALA A 107 -24.11 34.16 19.73
CA ALA A 107 -25.31 34.25 18.91
C ALA A 107 -25.27 33.24 17.75
N PHE A 108 -24.14 33.14 17.04
CA PHE A 108 -23.97 32.18 15.95
C PHE A 108 -24.09 30.73 16.42
N LEU A 109 -23.44 30.36 17.53
CA LEU A 109 -23.52 29.01 18.08
C LEU A 109 -24.91 28.66 18.62
N ASN A 110 -25.65 29.64 19.16
CA ASN A 110 -27.05 29.46 19.56
C ASN A 110 -27.98 29.37 18.36
N LEU A 111 -27.61 29.96 17.21
CA LEU A 111 -28.38 29.88 15.97
C LEU A 111 -28.34 28.46 15.37
N ILE A 112 -27.20 27.75 15.47
CA ILE A 112 -27.03 26.40 14.91
C ILE A 112 -28.15 25.43 15.33
N PRO A 113 -28.43 25.19 16.63
CA PRO A 113 -29.49 24.28 17.05
C PRO A 113 -30.87 24.79 16.64
N SER A 114 -31.07 26.11 16.59
CA SER A 114 -32.33 26.71 16.13
C SER A 114 -32.57 26.52 14.63
N LEU A 115 -31.52 26.46 13.81
CA LEU A 115 -31.60 26.22 12.36
C LEU A 115 -31.72 24.73 12.02
N MET A 116 -31.30 23.84 12.93
CA MET A 116 -31.31 22.41 12.70
C MET A 116 -32.66 21.80 12.27
N PRO A 117 -33.82 22.18 12.86
CA PRO A 117 -35.10 21.66 12.38
C PRO A 117 -35.41 22.08 10.94
N TYR A 118 -35.08 23.31 10.54
CA TYR A 118 -35.30 23.81 9.19
C TYR A 118 -34.41 23.09 8.16
N LEU A 119 -33.12 22.92 8.49
CA LEU A 119 -32.19 22.12 7.67
C LEU A 119 -32.66 20.67 7.58
N GLY A 120 -33.19 20.11 8.67
CA GLY A 120 -33.80 18.78 8.69
C GLY A 120 -35.00 18.67 7.75
N THR A 121 -35.90 19.65 7.73
CA THR A 121 -37.04 19.68 6.80
C THR A 121 -36.58 19.70 5.34
N ILE A 122 -35.61 20.56 4.99
CA ILE A 122 -35.05 20.60 3.64
C ILE A 122 -34.40 19.25 3.31
N PHE A 123 -33.63 18.68 4.22
CA PHE A 123 -33.00 17.38 4.04
C PHE A 123 -34.03 16.26 3.78
N CYS A 124 -35.15 16.26 4.49
CA CYS A 124 -36.24 15.31 4.24
C CYS A 124 -36.81 15.45 2.83
N ILE A 125 -37.02 16.69 2.36
CA ILE A 125 -37.47 16.96 0.99
C ILE A 125 -36.46 16.41 -0.02
N LEU A 126 -35.17 16.72 0.17
CA LEU A 126 -34.09 16.21 -0.69
C LEU A 126 -34.06 14.67 -0.74
N ARG A 127 -34.30 13.99 0.39
CA ARG A 127 -34.33 12.50 0.42
C ARG A 127 -35.45 11.94 -0.46
N ILE A 128 -36.63 12.57 -0.47
CA ILE A 128 -37.76 12.15 -1.32
C ILE A 128 -37.41 12.38 -2.80
N TYR A 129 -36.93 13.57 -3.14
CA TYR A 129 -36.51 13.89 -4.51
C TYR A 129 -35.36 13.01 -4.99
N CYS A 130 -34.43 12.62 -4.11
CA CYS A 130 -33.34 11.71 -4.45
C CYS A 130 -33.88 10.32 -4.81
N SER A 131 -34.83 9.79 -4.04
CA SER A 131 -35.45 8.50 -4.32
C SER A 131 -36.25 8.52 -5.63
N LEU A 132 -36.91 9.64 -5.96
CA LEU A 132 -37.59 9.81 -7.24
C LEU A 132 -36.59 9.92 -8.40
N GLY A 133 -35.54 10.73 -8.23
CA GLY A 133 -34.50 10.92 -9.25
C GLY A 133 -33.79 9.61 -9.58
N LEU A 134 -33.51 8.77 -8.58
CA LEU A 134 -32.89 7.45 -8.77
C LEU A 134 -33.79 6.49 -9.57
N GLN A 135 -35.12 6.55 -9.38
CA GLN A 135 -36.08 5.71 -10.10
C GLN A 135 -36.26 6.16 -11.55
N ILE A 136 -36.23 7.48 -11.81
CA ILE A 136 -36.51 8.04 -13.15
C ILE A 136 -35.23 8.12 -13.99
N PHE A 137 -34.11 8.53 -13.37
CA PHE A 137 -32.86 8.87 -14.06
C PHE A 137 -31.71 7.91 -13.74
N GLY A 138 -31.96 6.83 -12.99
CA GLY A 138 -30.95 5.83 -12.66
C GLY A 138 -30.41 5.13 -13.90
N GLY A 139 -29.09 5.17 -14.09
CA GLY A 139 -28.39 4.50 -15.19
C GLY A 139 -28.38 5.25 -16.52
N ILE A 140 -28.97 6.45 -16.59
CA ILE A 140 -29.02 7.25 -17.83
C ILE A 140 -27.71 8.03 -18.03
N VAL A 141 -27.23 8.70 -16.98
CA VAL A 141 -26.03 9.57 -17.03
C VAL A 141 -24.81 8.75 -16.63
N ASN A 142 -24.13 8.15 -17.61
CA ASN A 142 -22.97 7.28 -17.40
C ASN A 142 -21.84 7.60 -18.39
N SER A 143 -20.59 7.51 -17.94
CA SER A 143 -19.40 7.83 -18.75
C SER A 143 -19.19 6.92 -19.97
N GLY A 144 -19.91 5.80 -20.05
CA GLY A 144 -19.92 4.89 -21.20
C GLY A 144 -21.11 5.04 -22.15
N ASN A 145 -22.01 6.00 -21.92
CA ASN A 145 -23.17 6.20 -22.77
C ASN A 145 -22.78 7.03 -24.02
N SER A 146 -22.91 6.44 -25.20
CA SER A 146 -22.63 7.11 -26.48
C SER A 146 -23.53 8.31 -26.75
N ASP A 147 -24.74 8.31 -26.18
CA ASP A 147 -25.74 9.36 -26.40
C ASP A 147 -25.42 10.66 -25.64
N LEU A 148 -24.47 10.61 -24.71
CA LEU A 148 -24.00 11.77 -23.94
C LEU A 148 -22.76 12.42 -24.55
N GLN A 149 -22.09 11.77 -25.51
CA GLN A 149 -20.87 12.29 -26.13
C GLN A 149 -21.21 13.51 -26.99
N GLY A 150 -20.65 14.67 -26.64
CA GLY A 150 -20.91 15.95 -27.31
C GLY A 150 -22.11 16.73 -26.76
N THR A 151 -22.62 16.37 -25.59
CA THR A 151 -23.58 17.19 -24.83
C THR A 151 -22.84 18.12 -23.85
N ASP A 152 -23.46 19.25 -23.51
CA ASP A 152 -22.93 20.20 -22.51
C ASP A 152 -22.64 19.53 -21.15
N LEU A 153 -23.30 18.40 -20.86
CA LEU A 153 -23.08 17.59 -19.67
C LEU A 153 -21.72 16.88 -19.67
N ALA A 154 -21.27 16.38 -20.82
CA ALA A 154 -19.97 15.73 -20.97
C ALA A 154 -18.85 16.76 -21.05
N ASP A 155 -19.10 17.90 -21.71
CA ASP A 155 -18.10 18.95 -21.91
C ASP A 155 -17.78 19.72 -20.61
N ASN A 156 -18.77 19.86 -19.71
CA ASN A 156 -18.59 20.51 -18.40
C ASN A 156 -18.30 19.54 -17.25
N ASP A 157 -17.97 18.28 -17.54
CA ASP A 157 -17.67 17.23 -16.55
C ASP A 157 -18.81 17.03 -15.51
N TYR A 158 -20.06 17.27 -15.93
CA TYR A 158 -21.25 17.09 -15.09
C TYR A 158 -21.71 15.64 -14.99
N LEU A 159 -20.96 14.70 -15.56
CA LEU A 159 -21.21 13.27 -15.44
C LEU A 159 -21.12 12.77 -13.98
N LEU A 160 -20.38 13.49 -13.12
CA LEU A 160 -20.34 13.22 -11.68
C LEU A 160 -21.65 13.55 -10.97
N PHE A 161 -22.45 14.48 -11.50
CA PHE A 161 -23.74 14.88 -10.95
C PHE A 161 -24.88 14.07 -11.57
N ASN A 162 -24.93 12.79 -11.19
CA ASN A 162 -25.94 11.85 -11.67
C ASN A 162 -26.86 11.37 -10.53
N PHE A 163 -27.89 10.62 -10.93
CA PHE A 163 -28.81 9.92 -10.03
C PHE A 163 -28.66 8.40 -10.18
N ASN A 164 -27.45 7.90 -10.41
CA ASN A 164 -27.22 6.45 -10.52
C ASN A 164 -27.18 5.76 -9.15
N ASP A 165 -26.73 6.49 -8.14
CA ASP A 165 -26.64 6.02 -6.75
C ASP A 165 -27.20 7.07 -5.80
N TYR A 166 -27.66 6.61 -4.64
CA TYR A 166 -28.22 7.49 -3.62
C TYR A 166 -27.27 8.61 -3.16
N PRO A 167 -25.98 8.35 -2.86
CA PRO A 167 -25.07 9.42 -2.43
C PRO A 167 -24.79 10.44 -3.54
N ASN A 168 -24.63 9.97 -4.78
CA ASN A 168 -24.42 10.83 -5.94
C ASN A 168 -25.66 11.72 -6.18
N GLY A 169 -26.87 11.16 -6.13
CA GLY A 169 -28.12 11.91 -6.23
C GLY A 169 -28.29 12.97 -5.13
N MET A 170 -27.86 12.68 -3.90
CA MET A 170 -27.88 13.67 -2.81
C MET A 170 -26.91 14.83 -3.05
N VAL A 171 -25.70 14.56 -3.57
CA VAL A 171 -24.73 15.61 -3.94
C VAL A 171 -25.26 16.45 -5.11
N THR A 172 -25.84 15.80 -6.12
CA THR A 172 -26.48 16.48 -7.26
C THR A 172 -27.59 17.42 -6.80
N LEU A 173 -28.48 16.97 -5.92
CA LEU A 173 -29.56 17.81 -5.36
C LEU A 173 -29.03 18.93 -4.46
N PHE A 174 -27.98 18.69 -3.69
CA PHE A 174 -27.31 19.74 -2.92
C PHE A 174 -26.70 20.81 -3.84
N ASN A 175 -26.06 20.38 -4.93
CA ASN A 175 -25.50 21.28 -5.93
C ASN A 175 -26.60 22.15 -6.57
N LEU A 176 -27.76 21.57 -6.89
CA LEU A 176 -28.93 22.29 -7.38
C LEU A 176 -29.48 23.30 -6.35
N LEU A 177 -29.50 22.92 -5.06
CA LEU A 177 -29.95 23.79 -3.98
C LEU A 177 -29.03 25.00 -3.76
N VAL A 178 -27.71 24.82 -3.92
CA VAL A 178 -26.71 25.84 -3.56
C VAL A 178 -26.23 26.66 -4.75
N MET A 179 -25.87 26.03 -5.86
CA MET A 179 -25.21 26.71 -6.98
C MET A 179 -26.20 27.49 -7.86
N GLY A 180 -27.49 27.14 -7.85
CA GLY A 180 -28.51 27.80 -8.68
C GLY A 180 -28.27 27.72 -10.20
N ASN A 181 -27.26 26.97 -10.65
CA ASN A 181 -26.90 26.81 -12.06
C ASN A 181 -27.66 25.66 -12.73
N TRP A 182 -28.99 25.65 -12.60
CA TRP A 182 -29.85 24.56 -13.08
C TRP A 182 -30.17 24.62 -14.58
N GLN A 183 -29.83 25.72 -15.25
CA GLN A 183 -30.22 26.03 -16.63
C GLN A 183 -29.06 26.08 -17.63
N ALA A 184 -27.81 25.86 -17.18
CA ALA A 184 -26.63 25.94 -18.01
C ALA A 184 -26.34 24.63 -18.74
#